data_AF-A0A946Q3R0-F1
#
_entry.id   AF-A0A946Q3R0-F1
#
_cell.length_a   1.000
_cell.length_b   1.000
_cell.length_c   1.000
_cell.angle_alpha   90.00
_cell.angle_beta   90.00
_cell.angle_gamma   90.00
#
_symmetry.space_group_name_H-M   'P 1'
#
loop_
_entity.id
_entity.type
_entity.pdbx_description
1 polymer ?
#
loop_
_entity_poly.entity_id
_entity_poly.type
_entity_poly.pdbx_seq_one_letter_code
_entity_poly.pdbx_strand_id
1 'polypeptide(L)' 'HMMQDVTAYMRYYNQERLHSSNGDMSPVKFEKSQINVSCLG' A
#
# COMPACT_ATOMS: atom_id res chain seq x y z
N HIS A 1 12.54 -1.15 21.21
CA HIS A 1 11.87 0.06 20.71
C HIS A 1 12.04 0.24 19.21
N MET A 2 13.24 0.52 18.66
CA MET A 2 13.43 0.80 17.22
C MET A 2 12.78 -0.23 16.25
N MET A 3 12.93 -1.53 16.51
CA MET A 3 12.30 -2.57 15.67
C MET A 3 10.76 -2.54 15.69
N GLN A 4 10.16 -2.26 16.86
CA GLN A 4 8.70 -2.18 16.99
C GLN A 4 8.17 -0.94 16.27
N ASP A 5 8.87 0.19 16.39
CA ASP A 5 8.52 1.44 15.72
C ASP A 5 8.63 1.30 14.20
N VAL A 6 9.71 0.68 13.71
CA VAL A 6 9.89 0.37 12.28
C VAL A 6 8.78 -0.57 11.78
N THR A 7 8.45 -1.62 12.54
CA THR A 7 7.40 -2.56 12.16
C THR A 7 6.03 -1.87 12.09
N ALA A 8 5.71 -1.03 13.08
CA ALA A 8 4.48 -0.25 13.10
C ALA A 8 4.42 0.73 11.93
N TYR A 9 5.52 1.43 11.66
CA TYR A 9 5.62 2.36 10.54
C TYR A 9 5.45 1.65 9.18
N MET A 10 6.11 0.51 8.97
CA MET A 10 5.97 -0.29 7.76
C MET A 10 4.52 -0.73 7.54
N ARG A 11 3.82 -1.18 8.60
CA ARG A 11 2.41 -1.56 8.51
C ARG A 11 1.54 -0.37 8.12
N TYR A 12 1.70 0.74 8.83
CA TYR A 12 0.96 1.97 8.56
C TYR A 12 1.17 2.45 7.12
N TYR A 13 2.42 2.55 6.67
CA TYR A 13 2.75 3.01 5.33
C TYR A 13 2.17 2.11 4.24
N ASN A 14 2.35 0.79 4.36
CA ASN A 14 1.95 -0.14 3.31
C ASN A 14 0.43 -0.38 3.24
N GLN A 15 -0.26 -0.35 4.38
CA GLN A 15 -1.66 -0.79 4.48
C GLN A 15 -2.66 0.36 4.65
N GLU A 16 -2.29 1.39 5.41
CA GLU A 16 -3.24 2.39 5.92
C GLU A 16 -3.03 3.77 5.29
N ARG A 17 -1.79 4.15 4.99
CA ARG A 17 -1.47 5.46 4.42
C ARG A 17 -2.07 5.61 3.03
N LEU A 18 -2.87 6.66 2.85
CA LEU A 18 -3.41 7.03 1.54
C LEU A 18 -2.42 7.91 0.78
N HIS A 19 -2.30 7.66 -0.52
CA HIS A 19 -1.44 8.43 -1.41
C HIS A 19 -2.26 9.04 -2.54
N SER A 20 -2.24 10.36 -2.67
CA SER A 20 -2.95 11.08 -3.74
C SER A 20 -2.49 10.65 -5.14
N SER A 21 -1.20 10.33 -5.31
CA SER A 21 -0.65 9.75 -6.54
C SER A 21 -1.25 8.40 -6.92
N ASN A 22 -1.76 7.66 -5.93
CA ASN A 22 -2.35 6.33 -6.10
C ASN A 22 -3.88 6.41 -6.09
N GLY A 23 -4.46 7.59 -6.30
CA GLY A 23 -5.91 7.79 -6.25
C GLY A 23 -6.48 7.61 -4.84
N ASP A 24 -5.78 8.14 -3.84
CA ASP A 24 -6.12 8.03 -2.42
C ASP A 24 -6.24 6.59 -1.91
N MET A 25 -5.55 5.66 -2.56
CA MET A 25 -5.39 4.28 -2.10
C MET A 25 -4.10 4.11 -1.31
N SER A 26 -4.08 3.07 -0.47
CA SER A 26 -2.83 2.61 0.13
C SER A 26 -1.97 1.84 -0.88
N PRO A 27 -0.64 1.77 -0.67
CA PRO A 27 0.27 1.12 -1.62
C PRO A 27 -0.18 -0.30 -2.01
N VAL A 28 -0.57 -1.12 -1.02
CA VAL A 28 -1.06 -2.49 -1.29
C VAL A 28 -2.35 -2.52 -2.11
N LYS A 29 -3.26 -1.55 -1.92
CA LYS A 29 -4.52 -1.49 -2.66
C LYS A 29 -4.28 -1.10 -4.11
N PHE A 30 -3.38 -0.16 -4.34
CA PHE A 30 -2.97 0.25 -5.68
C PHE A 30 -2.30 -0.90 -6.44
N GLU A 31 -1.35 -1.61 -5.83
CA GLU A 31 -0.72 -2.77 -6.49
C GLU A 31 -1.75 -3.85 -6.88
N LYS A 32 -2.71 -4.13 -5.99
CA LYS A 32 -3.80 -5.08 -6.27
C LYS A 32 -4.73 -4.61 -7.40
N SER A 33 -5.00 -3.31 -7.50
CA SER A 33 -5.81 -2.79 -8.61
C SER A 33 -5.12 -2.98 -9.96
N GLN A 34 -3.79 -2.86 -10.02
CA GLN A 34 -3.02 -3.07 -11.24
C GLN A 34 -2.98 -4.54 -11.68
N ILE A 35 -2.89 -5.48 -10.73
CA ILE A 35 -2.91 -6.93 -11.03
C ILE A 35 -4.23 -7.30 -11.72
N ASN A 36 -5.37 -6.79 -11.24
CA ASN A 36 -6.67 -7.04 -11.85
C ASN A 36 -6.77 -6.56 -13.31
N VAL A 37 -5.96 -5.58 -13.71
CA VAL A 37 -5.95 -5.04 -15.08
C VAL A 37 -5.04 -5.88 -16.00
N SER A 38 -4.03 -6.58 -15.45
CA SER A 38 -3.07 -7.37 -16.23
C SER A 38 -3.58 -8.74 -16.71
N CYS A 39 -4.69 -9.25 -16.17
CA CYS A 39 -5.24 -10.58 -16.51
C CYS A 39 -6.42 -10.55 -17.50
N LEU A 40 -6.71 -9.40 -18.13
CA LEU A 40 -7.78 -9.25 -19.12
C LEU A 40 -7.28 -9.35 -20.58
N GLY A 41 -6.15 -10.04 -20.79
CA GLY A 41 -5.56 -10.33 -22.11
C GLY A 41 -5.81 -11.75 -22.56
#